data_AF-A0A345I1B1-F1
#
_entry.id   AF-A0A345I1B1-F1
#
_cell.length_a   1.000
_cell.length_b   1.000
_cell.length_c   1.000
_cell.angle_alpha   90.00
_cell.angle_beta   90.00
_cell.angle_gamma   90.00
#
_symmetry.space_group_name_H-M   'P 1'
#
loop_
_entity.id
_entity.type
_entity.pdbx_description
1 polymer ?
#
loop_
_entity_poly.entity_id
_entity_poly.type
_entity_poly.pdbx_seq_one_letter_code
_entity_poly.pdbx_strand_id
1 'polypeptide(L)'
;MTPTTGTPPTNPSSPASPSSPTAGVLTLARTEARRLLLHPALLASLVLCVGLWVYDTVFGPAAYPVLHDEARFLQVQLLLPAAGTFLAVHLAVLRPARDGTDAWFEALVLEPWQRVAAHLLAVLPVAGAVAVLAGARITWLALLPGAVSAPAAAELATGPAAVLLAGVLAVLVATLIRSVAAGPITLGILGIATVVGALFPFSGRRWWGLIAIEDEMRDLLPSGLAHRPAGLHVLYLVLLAVGLGAAALLRSGLRGRTVTAVVALALAGALTAGAAQSRPEPGAVTAAGERAVNSPSGEQRCVRRESVTYCAFPEYLDRHRQWSEVVDGILRWVPDEAKERRYTVRQHIVSLVKSGGLAQITIPVDNWAADDRRAGTEGAVVAGSAWGNDGDYANDATIGFAAAFAQHVTAAGRAPNTTGTSTRVCGGQSLVTLWLAAQATPETASALRSRMSRSFGGAVGFGTLTTVDAERGDAEAVLRLLERPTEETGARIKRSWNELTDPATTSQQAAQLLGISAPAPEQGAGEDALCAGN
;
A
#
# COMPACT_ATOMS: atom_id res chain seq x y z
N MET A 1 3.28 93.02 -30.95
CA MET A 1 3.71 92.19 -29.80
C MET A 1 2.55 91.32 -29.41
N THR A 2 2.77 90.01 -29.51
CA THR A 2 1.78 88.93 -29.53
C THR A 2 1.33 88.57 -28.10
N PRO A 3 0.03 88.36 -27.82
CA PRO A 3 -0.41 87.88 -26.52
C PRO A 3 -0.08 86.39 -26.39
N THR A 4 0.67 86.05 -25.33
CA THR A 4 1.04 84.68 -24.97
C THR A 4 -0.19 83.94 -24.46
N THR A 5 -0.66 82.96 -25.23
CA THR A 5 -1.71 82.02 -24.83
C THR A 5 -1.16 81.09 -23.75
N GLY A 6 -1.59 81.29 -22.50
CA GLY A 6 -1.30 80.38 -21.39
C GLY A 6 -2.09 79.08 -21.53
N THR A 7 -1.39 77.95 -21.60
CA THR A 7 -1.97 76.61 -21.55
C THR A 7 -2.67 76.40 -20.19
N PRO A 8 -3.93 75.94 -20.15
CA PRO A 8 -4.60 75.65 -18.89
C PRO A 8 -3.92 74.48 -18.17
N PRO A 9 -3.83 74.48 -16.83
CA PRO A 9 -3.27 73.38 -16.07
C PRO A 9 -4.09 72.11 -16.31
N THR A 10 -3.40 71.04 -16.66
CA THR A 10 -3.94 69.68 -16.77
C THR A 10 -4.62 69.32 -15.45
N ASN A 11 -5.91 69.00 -15.50
CA ASN A 11 -6.66 68.52 -14.34
C ASN A 11 -5.89 67.37 -13.66
N PRO A 12 -5.73 67.37 -12.32
CA PRO A 12 -5.19 66.21 -11.64
C PRO A 12 -6.05 65.00 -11.97
N SER A 13 -5.40 63.94 -12.45
CA SER A 13 -6.00 62.64 -12.71
C SER A 13 -6.88 62.27 -11.52
N SER A 14 -8.17 62.00 -11.76
CA SER A 14 -9.08 61.52 -10.73
C SER A 14 -8.43 60.36 -9.96
N PRO A 15 -8.46 60.35 -8.61
CA PRO A 15 -7.90 59.26 -7.84
C PRO A 15 -8.55 57.95 -8.30
N ALA A 16 -7.71 56.96 -8.64
CA ALA A 16 -8.17 55.63 -9.01
C ALA A 16 -9.16 55.14 -7.95
N SER A 17 -10.34 54.68 -8.38
CA SER A 17 -11.38 54.19 -7.47
C SER A 17 -10.77 53.16 -6.51
N PRO A 18 -11.05 53.24 -5.20
CA PRO A 18 -10.47 52.32 -4.23
C PRO A 18 -10.80 50.88 -4.63
N SER A 19 -9.77 50.07 -4.85
CA SER A 19 -9.92 48.65 -5.14
C SER A 19 -10.74 47.99 -4.03
N SER A 20 -11.73 47.18 -4.40
CA SER A 20 -12.57 46.49 -3.41
C SER A 20 -11.72 45.68 -2.40
N PRO A 21 -12.11 45.63 -1.12
CA PRO A 21 -11.35 44.92 -0.07
C PRO A 21 -11.12 43.43 -0.40
N THR A 22 -12.04 42.82 -1.14
CA THR A 22 -11.92 41.44 -1.64
C THR A 22 -10.81 41.29 -2.68
N ALA A 23 -10.62 42.27 -3.57
CA ALA A 23 -9.53 42.26 -4.54
C ALA A 23 -8.15 42.33 -3.86
N GLY A 24 -8.05 43.08 -2.75
CA GLY A 24 -6.84 43.15 -1.92
C GLY A 24 -6.47 41.81 -1.30
N VAL A 25 -7.45 41.13 -0.68
CA VAL A 25 -7.27 39.78 -0.10
C VAL A 25 -6.83 38.76 -1.15
N LEU A 26 -7.49 38.73 -2.31
CA LEU A 26 -7.16 37.78 -3.37
C LEU A 26 -5.77 38.04 -3.97
N THR A 27 -5.37 39.31 -4.09
CA THR A 27 -4.04 39.67 -4.58
C THR A 27 -2.97 39.18 -3.60
N LEU A 28 -3.15 39.44 -2.30
CA LEU A 28 -2.24 38.95 -1.26
C LEU A 28 -2.21 37.41 -1.23
N ALA A 29 -3.37 36.76 -1.34
CA ALA A 29 -3.46 35.30 -1.35
C ALA A 29 -2.67 34.69 -2.52
N ARG A 30 -2.77 35.28 -3.73
CA ARG A 30 -1.98 34.82 -4.89
C ARG A 30 -0.48 35.02 -4.68
N THR A 31 -0.06 36.16 -4.13
CA THR A 31 1.34 36.43 -3.84
C THR A 31 1.90 35.46 -2.80
N GLU A 32 1.18 35.23 -1.71
CA GLU A 32 1.60 34.28 -0.68
C GLU A 32 1.54 32.84 -1.19
N ALA A 33 0.55 32.45 -1.99
CA ALA A 33 0.50 31.12 -2.61
C ALA A 33 1.74 30.85 -3.46
N ARG A 34 2.15 31.83 -4.29
CA ARG A 34 3.38 31.73 -5.09
C ARG A 34 4.62 31.61 -4.20
N ARG A 35 4.70 32.36 -3.10
CA ARG A 35 5.81 32.28 -2.15
C ARG A 35 5.83 30.93 -1.42
N LEU A 36 4.67 30.39 -1.06
CA LEU A 36 4.53 29.09 -0.40
C LEU A 36 4.98 27.96 -1.33
N LEU A 37 4.52 27.95 -2.58
CA LEU A 37 4.93 26.95 -3.59
C LEU A 37 6.43 26.94 -3.86
N LEU A 38 7.11 28.09 -3.65
CA LEU A 38 8.55 28.24 -3.82
C LEU A 38 9.31 28.21 -2.48
N HIS A 39 8.63 27.93 -1.37
CA HIS A 39 9.25 27.99 -0.06
C HIS A 39 10.21 26.81 0.13
N PRO A 40 11.46 27.02 0.60
CA PRO A 40 12.45 25.95 0.73
C PRO A 40 11.96 24.75 1.54
N ALA A 41 11.21 24.97 2.62
CA ALA A 41 10.66 23.90 3.45
C ALA A 41 9.68 22.99 2.69
N LEU A 42 8.80 23.56 1.85
CA LEU A 42 7.87 22.79 1.03
C LEU A 42 8.59 22.08 -0.11
N LEU A 43 9.51 22.77 -0.79
CA LEU A 43 10.29 22.18 -1.87
C LEU A 43 11.15 21.02 -1.36
N ALA A 44 11.82 21.17 -0.21
CA ALA A 44 12.62 20.11 0.38
C ALA A 44 11.76 18.88 0.76
N SER A 45 10.56 19.09 1.30
CA SER A 45 9.68 17.96 1.65
C SER A 45 9.07 17.28 0.41
N LEU A 46 8.75 18.04 -0.65
CA LEU A 46 8.34 17.48 -1.93
C LEU A 46 9.47 16.69 -2.59
N VAL A 47 10.69 17.22 -2.59
CA VAL A 47 11.88 16.52 -3.11
C VAL A 47 12.14 15.24 -2.31
N LEU A 48 12.02 15.27 -0.98
CA LEU A 48 12.17 14.06 -0.17
C LEU A 48 11.08 13.04 -0.48
N CYS A 49 9.83 13.47 -0.61
CA CYS A 49 8.69 12.60 -0.96
C CYS A 49 8.89 11.94 -2.32
N VAL A 50 9.19 12.72 -3.36
CA VAL A 50 9.48 12.20 -4.71
C VAL A 50 10.76 11.37 -4.73
N GLY A 51 11.78 11.76 -3.96
CA GLY A 51 13.03 11.02 -3.83
C GLY A 51 12.82 9.63 -3.24
N LEU A 52 11.91 9.48 -2.27
CA LEU A 52 11.51 8.17 -1.74
C LEU A 52 10.79 7.34 -2.81
N TRP A 53 9.92 7.94 -3.63
CA TRP A 53 9.27 7.23 -4.74
C TRP A 53 10.24 6.80 -5.83
N VAL A 54 11.22 7.65 -6.16
CA VAL A 54 12.27 7.32 -7.12
C VAL A 54 13.16 6.21 -6.55
N TYR A 55 13.54 6.30 -5.28
CA TYR A 55 14.31 5.26 -4.60
C TYR A 55 13.59 3.91 -4.66
N ASP A 56 12.31 3.90 -4.30
CA ASP A 56 11.42 2.75 -4.40
C ASP A 56 11.30 2.23 -5.84
N THR A 57 11.21 3.09 -6.84
CA THR A 57 11.10 2.65 -8.25
C THR A 57 12.42 2.11 -8.82
N VAL A 58 13.57 2.63 -8.38
CA VAL A 58 14.90 2.30 -8.92
C VAL A 58 15.55 1.13 -8.21
N PHE A 59 15.46 1.12 -6.89
CA PHE A 59 16.08 0.11 -6.03
C PHE A 59 15.07 -0.85 -5.44
N GLY A 60 13.79 -0.48 -5.45
CA GLY A 60 12.73 -1.42 -5.18
C GLY A 60 12.54 -2.38 -6.36
N PRO A 61 12.00 -3.55 -6.08
CA PRO A 61 11.80 -4.61 -7.06
C PRO A 61 10.57 -4.31 -7.95
N ALA A 62 10.43 -5.02 -9.08
CA ALA A 62 9.35 -4.75 -10.05
C ALA A 62 7.95 -5.04 -9.47
N ALA A 63 7.24 -4.00 -9.03
CA ALA A 63 6.02 -4.15 -8.25
C ALA A 63 4.79 -4.56 -9.07
N TYR A 64 3.88 -5.28 -8.39
CA TYR A 64 2.57 -5.69 -8.88
C TYR A 64 1.47 -4.97 -8.09
N PRO A 65 1.28 -3.65 -8.32
CA PRO A 65 0.57 -2.80 -7.38
C PRO A 65 -0.91 -3.17 -7.24
N VAL A 66 -1.41 -3.05 -6.01
CA VAL A 66 -2.84 -3.12 -5.70
C VAL A 66 -3.32 -1.69 -5.47
N LEU A 67 -3.95 -1.08 -6.48
CA LEU A 67 -4.14 0.38 -6.56
C LEU A 67 -4.91 1.00 -5.39
N HIS A 68 -5.89 0.30 -4.79
CA HIS A 68 -6.59 0.82 -3.62
C HIS A 68 -5.69 0.85 -2.37
N ASP A 69 -4.78 -0.12 -2.25
CA ASP A 69 -3.86 -0.25 -1.14
C ASP A 69 -2.70 0.76 -1.27
N GLU A 70 -2.21 0.94 -2.49
CA GLU A 70 -1.26 2.01 -2.84
C GLU A 70 -1.82 3.39 -2.50
N ALA A 71 -3.08 3.66 -2.84
CA ALA A 71 -3.74 4.93 -2.51
C ALA A 71 -3.81 5.18 -0.99
N ARG A 72 -3.93 4.13 -0.19
CA ARG A 72 -3.81 4.20 1.28
C ARG A 72 -2.37 4.51 1.69
N PHE A 73 -1.38 3.75 1.22
CA PHE A 73 0.01 3.91 1.65
C PHE A 73 0.61 5.26 1.28
N LEU A 74 0.18 5.86 0.16
CA LEU A 74 0.57 7.22 -0.23
C LEU A 74 0.28 8.26 0.86
N GLN A 75 -0.73 8.06 1.70
CA GLN A 75 -1.09 9.02 2.75
C GLN A 75 0.05 9.26 3.74
N VAL A 76 0.81 8.22 4.08
CA VAL A 76 1.97 8.30 5.00
C VAL A 76 3.05 9.17 4.38
N GLN A 77 3.37 8.95 3.12
CA GLN A 77 4.41 9.68 2.41
C GLN A 77 4.03 11.15 2.19
N LEU A 78 2.73 11.43 2.03
CA LEU A 78 2.19 12.79 1.92
C LEU A 78 2.16 13.57 3.25
N LEU A 79 2.49 12.95 4.39
CA LEU A 79 2.75 13.69 5.63
C LEU A 79 3.99 14.59 5.53
N LEU A 80 4.96 14.24 4.65
CA LEU A 80 6.13 15.08 4.40
C LEU A 80 5.76 16.45 3.81
N PRO A 81 5.03 16.55 2.67
CA PRO A 81 4.53 17.83 2.19
C PRO A 81 3.56 18.50 3.17
N ALA A 82 2.82 17.76 4.00
CA ALA A 82 2.00 18.37 5.05
C ALA A 82 2.86 19.10 6.09
N ALA A 83 3.95 18.48 6.58
CA ALA A 83 4.89 19.09 7.51
C ALA A 83 5.64 20.30 6.89
N GLY A 84 6.08 20.17 5.63
CA GLY A 84 6.71 21.27 4.89
C GLY A 84 5.76 22.45 4.68
N THR A 85 4.49 22.18 4.35
CA THR A 85 3.42 23.19 4.23
C THR A 85 3.17 23.88 5.55
N PHE A 86 3.02 23.11 6.64
CA PHE A 86 2.84 23.65 7.99
C PHE A 86 3.97 24.63 8.34
N LEU A 87 5.23 24.22 8.16
CA LEU A 87 6.38 25.06 8.49
C LEU A 87 6.46 26.32 7.62
N ALA A 88 6.24 26.18 6.30
CA ALA A 88 6.24 27.30 5.37
C ALA A 88 5.14 28.33 5.72
N VAL A 89 3.93 27.87 6.02
CA VAL A 89 2.81 28.74 6.38
C VAL A 89 3.02 29.40 7.74
N HIS A 90 3.48 28.64 8.75
CA HIS A 90 3.79 29.17 10.09
C HIS A 90 4.80 30.33 10.01
N LEU A 91 5.88 30.13 9.25
CA LEU A 91 6.90 31.15 9.03
C LEU A 91 6.39 32.33 8.19
N ALA A 92 5.51 32.09 7.20
CA ALA A 92 4.93 33.15 6.39
C ALA A 92 4.03 34.07 7.21
N VAL A 93 3.18 33.51 8.08
CA VAL A 93 2.28 34.28 8.96
C VAL A 93 3.07 35.05 10.02
N LEU A 94 4.13 34.48 10.58
CA LEU A 94 4.99 35.13 11.57
C LEU A 94 6.02 36.09 10.97
N ARG A 95 6.09 36.23 9.63
CA ARG A 95 7.08 37.08 8.95
C ARG A 95 7.11 38.51 9.51
N PRO A 96 5.95 39.20 9.73
CA PRO A 96 5.97 40.56 10.26
C PRO A 96 6.59 40.66 11.66
N ALA A 97 6.19 39.77 12.56
CA ALA A 97 6.69 39.73 13.94
C ALA A 97 8.17 39.32 14.02
N ARG A 98 8.59 38.35 13.19
CA ARG A 98 9.99 37.89 13.13
C ARG A 98 10.93 38.98 12.61
N ASP A 99 10.49 39.72 11.59
CA ASP A 99 11.32 40.73 10.93
C ASP A 99 11.15 42.12 11.59
N GLY A 100 10.37 42.23 12.67
CA GLY A 100 10.12 43.49 13.38
C GLY A 100 9.34 44.52 12.55
N THR A 101 8.55 44.07 11.58
CA THR A 101 7.84 44.93 10.62
C THR A 101 6.36 45.13 10.91
N ASP A 102 5.89 44.74 12.10
CA ASP A 102 4.48 44.85 12.51
C ASP A 102 3.90 46.25 12.29
N ALA A 103 4.64 47.31 12.68
CA ALA A 103 4.20 48.69 12.53
C ALA A 103 3.97 49.12 11.05
N TRP A 104 4.79 48.61 10.12
CA TRP A 104 4.62 48.86 8.69
C TRP A 104 3.40 48.14 8.12
N PHE A 105 3.12 46.96 8.66
CA PHE A 105 2.01 46.13 8.28
C PHE A 105 0.67 46.63 8.87
N GLU A 106 0.69 47.36 9.98
CA GLU A 106 -0.47 48.08 10.53
C GLU A 106 -0.82 49.33 9.73
N ALA A 107 0.13 49.92 9.02
CA ALA A 107 -0.11 51.02 8.09
C ALA A 107 -0.73 50.59 6.74
N LEU A 108 -0.84 49.27 6.48
CA LEU A 108 -1.49 48.74 5.27
C LEU A 108 -3.02 48.88 5.36
N VAL A 109 -3.66 49.00 4.19
CA VAL A 109 -5.13 49.10 4.05
C VAL A 109 -5.87 47.83 4.53
N LEU A 110 -5.18 46.69 4.66
CA LEU A 110 -5.82 45.41 5.00
C LEU A 110 -5.90 45.17 6.52
N GLU A 111 -7.12 44.92 6.99
CA GLU A 111 -7.38 44.57 8.39
C GLU A 111 -6.71 43.22 8.78
N PRO A 112 -6.43 42.97 10.07
CA PRO A 112 -5.75 41.74 10.50
C PRO A 112 -6.42 40.44 10.04
N TRP A 113 -7.75 40.36 10.06
CA TRP A 113 -8.47 39.18 9.57
C TRP A 113 -8.40 39.01 8.05
N GLN A 114 -8.27 40.10 7.28
CA GLN A 114 -8.12 40.06 5.82
C GLN A 114 -6.78 39.44 5.43
N ARG A 115 -5.72 39.73 6.20
CA ARG A 115 -4.40 39.10 6.03
C ARG A 115 -4.44 37.61 6.37
N VAL A 116 -5.10 37.22 7.46
CA VAL A 116 -5.31 35.81 7.80
C VAL A 116 -6.13 35.09 6.74
N ALA A 117 -7.20 35.69 6.23
CA ALA A 117 -7.99 35.14 5.13
C ALA A 117 -7.12 34.90 3.88
N ALA A 118 -6.22 35.82 3.54
CA ALA A 118 -5.29 35.65 2.43
C ALA A 118 -4.34 34.46 2.64
N HIS A 119 -3.79 34.27 3.84
CA HIS A 119 -2.94 33.12 4.16
C HIS A 119 -3.71 31.80 4.11
N LEU A 120 -4.96 31.75 4.58
CA LEU A 120 -5.81 30.56 4.48
C LEU A 120 -6.08 30.18 3.01
N LEU A 121 -6.42 31.17 2.16
CA LEU A 121 -6.63 30.96 0.73
C LEU A 121 -5.35 30.53 0.01
N ALA A 122 -4.19 31.00 0.47
CA ALA A 122 -2.88 30.66 -0.11
C ALA A 122 -2.48 29.18 0.06
N VAL A 123 -3.12 28.44 0.99
CA VAL A 123 -2.89 27.01 1.18
C VAL A 123 -3.55 26.16 0.07
N LEU A 124 -4.65 26.63 -0.53
CA LEU A 124 -5.43 25.85 -1.50
C LEU A 124 -4.61 25.40 -2.72
N PRO A 125 -3.77 26.26 -3.36
CA PRO A 125 -2.93 25.82 -4.47
C PRO A 125 -1.88 24.78 -4.07
N VAL A 126 -1.39 24.79 -2.83
CA VAL A 126 -0.44 23.78 -2.33
C VAL A 126 -1.13 22.43 -2.19
N ALA A 127 -2.32 22.39 -1.58
CA ALA A 127 -3.12 21.17 -1.49
C ALA A 127 -3.49 20.64 -2.90
N GLY A 128 -3.84 21.53 -3.83
CA GLY A 128 -4.09 21.17 -5.23
C GLY A 128 -2.85 20.58 -5.94
N ALA A 129 -1.68 21.16 -5.73
CA ALA A 129 -0.43 20.63 -6.29
C ALA A 129 -0.10 19.24 -5.74
N VAL A 130 -0.31 19.01 -4.43
CA VAL A 130 -0.14 17.69 -3.83
C VAL A 130 -1.19 16.69 -4.35
N ALA A 131 -2.42 17.11 -4.60
CA ALA A 131 -3.44 16.25 -5.22
C ALA A 131 -3.04 15.82 -6.63
N VAL A 132 -2.49 16.74 -7.44
CA VAL A 132 -1.95 16.42 -8.77
C VAL A 132 -0.77 15.44 -8.65
N LEU A 133 0.14 15.66 -7.71
CA LEU A 133 1.28 14.78 -7.48
C LEU A 133 0.84 13.36 -7.07
N ALA A 134 -0.12 13.24 -6.16
CA ALA A 134 -0.68 11.96 -5.73
C ALA A 134 -1.40 11.24 -6.89
N GLY A 135 -2.19 11.98 -7.67
CA GLY A 135 -2.84 11.47 -8.89
C GLY A 135 -1.84 10.98 -9.93
N ALA A 136 -0.74 11.71 -10.13
CA ALA A 136 0.34 11.31 -11.04
C ALA A 136 1.02 10.02 -10.58
N ARG A 137 1.29 9.86 -9.27
CA ARG A 137 1.88 8.62 -8.72
C ARG A 137 0.95 7.42 -8.89
N ILE A 138 -0.35 7.54 -8.57
CA ILE A 138 -1.31 6.45 -8.78
C ILE A 138 -1.48 6.13 -10.28
N THR A 139 -1.51 7.15 -11.14
CA THR A 139 -1.61 6.93 -12.58
C THR A 139 -0.39 6.18 -13.10
N TRP A 140 0.82 6.54 -12.64
CA TRP A 140 2.04 5.79 -12.96
C TRP A 140 1.94 4.32 -12.51
N LEU A 141 1.51 4.06 -11.27
CA LEU A 141 1.35 2.70 -10.75
C LEU A 141 0.29 1.91 -11.53
N ALA A 142 -0.81 2.55 -11.95
CA ALA A 142 -1.84 1.94 -12.77
C ALA A 142 -1.36 1.55 -14.18
N LEU A 143 -0.28 2.18 -14.67
CA LEU A 143 0.35 1.86 -15.95
C LEU A 143 1.38 0.73 -15.83
N LEU A 144 1.75 0.32 -14.61
CA LEU A 144 2.67 -0.80 -14.42
C LEU A 144 2.01 -2.13 -14.81
N PRO A 145 2.76 -3.08 -15.41
CA PRO A 145 2.27 -4.40 -15.69
C PRO A 145 1.76 -5.09 -14.41
N GLY A 146 0.56 -5.68 -14.48
CA GLY A 146 -0.01 -6.39 -13.34
C GLY A 146 -0.55 -5.48 -12.23
N ALA A 147 -0.81 -4.20 -12.50
CA ALA A 147 -1.68 -3.42 -11.61
C ALA A 147 -3.07 -4.04 -11.53
N VAL A 148 -3.62 -4.16 -10.33
CA VAL A 148 -4.98 -4.69 -10.08
C VAL A 148 -5.78 -3.75 -9.18
N SER A 149 -7.11 -3.95 -9.13
CA SER A 149 -8.09 -3.09 -8.45
C SER A 149 -8.16 -1.66 -8.99
N ALA A 150 -9.03 -0.83 -8.41
CA ALA A 150 -9.17 0.59 -8.75
C ALA A 150 -8.80 1.46 -7.53
N PRO A 151 -8.19 2.64 -7.74
CA PRO A 151 -7.87 3.53 -6.63
C PRO A 151 -9.16 4.08 -6.01
N ALA A 152 -9.25 4.05 -4.69
CA ALA A 152 -10.35 4.67 -3.96
C ALA A 152 -10.14 6.19 -3.93
N ALA A 153 -11.03 6.95 -4.58
CA ALA A 153 -10.90 8.40 -4.71
C ALA A 153 -10.82 9.13 -3.35
N ALA A 154 -11.55 8.63 -2.35
CA ALA A 154 -11.50 9.17 -1.00
C ALA A 154 -10.14 8.92 -0.33
N GLU A 155 -9.53 7.74 -0.53
CA GLU A 155 -8.19 7.44 -0.01
C GLU A 155 -7.14 8.37 -0.65
N LEU A 156 -7.26 8.61 -1.95
CA LEU A 156 -6.37 9.52 -2.67
C LEU A 156 -6.53 10.98 -2.21
N ALA A 157 -7.74 11.38 -1.79
CA ALA A 157 -8.04 12.73 -1.31
C ALA A 157 -7.55 12.99 0.14
N THR A 158 -7.33 11.95 0.94
CA THR A 158 -6.89 12.07 2.35
C THR A 158 -5.57 12.85 2.48
N GLY A 159 -4.54 12.52 1.68
CA GLY A 159 -3.25 13.20 1.74
C GLY A 159 -3.33 14.71 1.47
N PRO A 160 -3.93 15.14 0.34
CA PRO A 160 -4.19 16.56 0.08
C PRO A 160 -5.04 17.26 1.16
N ALA A 161 -6.05 16.58 1.72
CA ALA A 161 -6.83 17.11 2.84
C ALA A 161 -5.97 17.28 4.11
N ALA A 162 -5.06 16.36 4.40
CA ALA A 162 -4.11 16.49 5.51
C ALA A 162 -3.15 17.66 5.31
N VAL A 163 -2.66 17.90 4.08
CA VAL A 163 -1.84 19.07 3.73
C VAL A 163 -2.62 20.38 3.94
N LEU A 164 -3.88 20.42 3.50
CA LEU A 164 -4.76 21.57 3.71
C LEU A 164 -4.95 21.85 5.21
N LEU A 165 -5.29 20.82 5.98
CA LEU A 165 -5.47 20.92 7.43
C LEU A 165 -4.18 21.39 8.12
N ALA A 166 -3.03 20.87 7.72
CA ALA A 166 -1.72 21.27 8.26
C ALA A 166 -1.42 22.75 8.00
N GLY A 167 -1.67 23.24 6.76
CA GLY A 167 -1.51 24.65 6.45
C GLY A 167 -2.45 25.55 7.25
N VAL A 168 -3.73 25.17 7.39
CA VAL A 168 -4.69 25.95 8.18
C VAL A 168 -4.35 25.94 9.68
N LEU A 169 -3.94 24.80 10.21
CA LEU A 169 -3.49 24.67 11.59
C LEU A 169 -2.27 25.57 11.85
N ALA A 170 -1.32 25.64 10.93
CA ALA A 170 -0.17 26.54 11.02
C ALA A 170 -0.60 28.01 11.12
N VAL A 171 -1.59 28.44 10.32
CA VAL A 171 -2.16 29.80 10.44
C VAL A 171 -2.73 30.03 11.84
N LEU A 172 -3.54 29.09 12.34
CA LEU A 172 -4.12 29.22 13.68
C LEU A 172 -3.03 29.29 14.76
N VAL A 173 -2.07 28.37 14.75
CA VAL A 173 -0.97 28.33 15.73
C VAL A 173 -0.17 29.64 15.70
N ALA A 174 0.18 30.16 14.52
CA ALA A 174 0.87 31.44 14.39
C ALA A 174 0.05 32.63 14.93
N THR A 175 -1.29 32.60 14.80
CA THR A 175 -2.15 33.65 15.37
C THR A 175 -2.34 33.54 16.88
N LEU A 176 -2.23 32.34 17.45
CA LEU A 176 -2.35 32.09 18.89
C LEU A 176 -1.03 32.32 19.62
N ILE A 177 0.07 31.82 19.06
CA ILE A 177 1.40 31.83 19.65
C ILE A 177 2.34 32.51 18.66
N ARG A 178 2.68 33.78 18.95
CA ARG A 178 3.60 34.59 18.13
C ARG A 178 5.06 34.19 18.35
N SER A 179 5.38 32.91 18.16
CA SER A 179 6.73 32.36 18.34
C SER A 179 7.08 31.41 17.22
N VAL A 180 8.28 31.55 16.67
CA VAL A 180 8.83 30.63 15.67
C VAL A 180 8.97 29.22 16.23
N ALA A 181 9.28 29.09 17.53
CA ALA A 181 9.45 27.80 18.20
C ALA A 181 8.15 26.99 18.30
N ALA A 182 6.98 27.64 18.24
CA ALA A 182 5.69 26.95 18.29
C ALA A 182 5.50 25.98 17.10
N GLY A 183 6.13 26.28 15.96
CA GLY A 183 6.00 25.46 14.76
C GLY A 183 6.58 24.05 14.94
N PRO A 184 7.91 23.91 15.17
CA PRO A 184 8.54 22.62 15.42
C PRO A 184 7.93 21.83 16.59
N ILE A 185 7.54 22.51 17.68
CA ILE A 185 6.88 21.85 18.82
C ILE A 185 5.55 21.23 18.40
N THR A 186 4.73 21.96 17.64
CA THR A 186 3.44 21.44 17.15
C THR A 186 3.65 20.24 16.22
N LEU A 187 4.63 20.31 15.32
CA LEU A 187 4.98 19.17 14.45
C LEU A 187 5.45 17.95 15.25
N GLY A 188 6.24 18.15 16.30
CA GLY A 188 6.66 17.07 17.20
C GLY A 188 5.47 16.39 17.88
N ILE A 189 4.50 17.16 18.38
CA ILE A 189 3.26 16.65 18.99
C ILE A 189 2.42 15.86 17.95
N LEU A 190 2.25 16.40 16.74
CA LEU A 190 1.52 15.73 15.67
C LEU A 190 2.22 14.42 15.22
N GLY A 191 3.55 14.43 15.16
CA GLY A 191 4.36 13.24 14.88
C GLY A 191 4.16 12.17 15.94
N ILE A 192 4.25 12.53 17.23
CA ILE A 192 3.98 11.61 18.35
C ILE A 192 2.56 11.05 18.27
N ALA A 193 1.55 11.90 18.04
CA ALA A 193 0.16 11.46 17.91
C ALA A 193 -0.04 10.47 16.74
N THR A 194 0.66 10.69 15.63
CA THR A 194 0.65 9.78 14.46
C THR A 194 1.26 8.43 14.82
N VAL A 195 2.42 8.41 15.51
CA VAL A 195 3.07 7.18 15.99
C VAL A 195 2.19 6.44 16.99
N VAL A 196 1.57 7.16 17.94
CA VAL A 196 0.62 6.56 18.89
C VAL A 196 -0.56 5.94 18.15
N GLY A 197 -1.09 6.58 17.11
CA GLY A 197 -2.11 6.01 16.24
C GLY A 197 -1.66 4.70 15.59
N ALA A 198 -0.42 4.66 15.08
CA ALA A 198 0.19 3.46 14.49
C ALA A 198 0.36 2.30 15.48
N LEU A 199 0.61 2.59 16.76
CA LEU A 199 0.73 1.57 17.81
C LEU A 199 -0.62 0.91 18.17
N PHE A 200 -1.74 1.49 17.76
CA PHE A 200 -3.08 0.92 17.96
C PHE A 200 -3.81 0.73 16.63
N PRO A 201 -3.25 -0.06 15.70
CA PRO A 201 -3.71 -0.11 14.32
C PRO A 201 -5.10 -0.75 14.20
N PHE A 202 -5.60 -1.43 15.22
CA PHE A 202 -6.95 -2.03 15.24
C PHE A 202 -8.01 -1.22 15.99
N SER A 203 -7.63 -0.06 16.53
CA SER A 203 -8.55 0.78 17.29
C SER A 203 -9.28 1.74 16.37
N GLY A 204 -10.60 1.92 16.57
CA GLY A 204 -11.35 2.99 15.90
C GLY A 204 -10.78 4.39 16.20
N ARG A 205 -9.92 4.52 17.24
CA ARG A 205 -9.19 5.75 17.58
C ARG A 205 -8.16 6.15 16.52
N ARG A 206 -7.65 5.20 15.71
CA ARG A 206 -6.68 5.47 14.63
C ARG A 206 -7.19 6.54 13.64
N TRP A 207 -8.50 6.62 13.47
CA TRP A 207 -9.15 7.55 12.56
C TRP A 207 -9.18 9.01 13.04
N TRP A 208 -8.83 9.31 14.30
CA TRP A 208 -8.82 10.69 14.80
C TRP A 208 -7.56 11.47 14.41
N GLY A 209 -6.54 10.81 13.86
CA GLY A 209 -5.31 11.44 13.39
C GLY A 209 -5.45 12.17 12.04
N LEU A 210 -4.30 12.61 11.50
CA LEU A 210 -4.21 13.16 10.13
C LEU A 210 -4.39 12.09 9.05
N ILE A 211 -4.02 10.86 9.40
CA ILE A 211 -4.16 9.66 8.58
C ILE A 211 -4.52 8.49 9.50
N ALA A 212 -5.15 7.46 8.94
CA ALA A 212 -5.43 6.20 9.65
C ALA A 212 -4.41 5.14 9.24
N ILE A 213 -3.41 4.91 10.11
CA ILE A 213 -2.39 3.86 9.92
C ILE A 213 -3.01 2.50 10.28
N GLU A 214 -2.76 1.51 9.43
CA GLU A 214 -3.23 0.13 9.63
C GLU A 214 -2.06 -0.82 9.82
N ASP A 215 -2.39 -2.06 10.20
CA ASP A 215 -1.41 -3.12 10.32
C ASP A 215 -0.95 -3.55 8.92
N GLU A 216 0.34 -3.39 8.65
CA GLU A 216 1.00 -3.79 7.40
C GLU A 216 1.00 -5.32 7.21
N MET A 217 0.73 -6.08 8.27
CA MET A 217 0.63 -7.54 8.23
C MET A 217 -0.76 -8.04 7.82
N ARG A 218 -1.71 -7.15 7.53
CA ARG A 218 -3.03 -7.54 6.98
C ARG A 218 -2.88 -7.99 5.53
N ASP A 219 -3.56 -9.09 5.20
CA ASP A 219 -3.66 -9.57 3.82
C ASP A 219 -4.29 -8.49 2.92
N LEU A 220 -3.91 -8.50 1.64
CA LEU A 220 -4.43 -7.55 0.65
C LEU A 220 -5.86 -7.96 0.29
N LEU A 221 -6.83 -7.36 0.97
CA LEU A 221 -8.25 -7.69 0.79
C LEU A 221 -8.86 -6.93 -0.40
N PRO A 222 -9.81 -7.54 -1.14
CA PRO A 222 -10.71 -6.79 -2.02
C PRO A 222 -11.30 -5.56 -1.32
N SER A 223 -11.43 -4.44 -2.05
CA SER A 223 -11.77 -3.14 -1.44
C SER A 223 -13.11 -3.16 -0.68
N GLY A 224 -14.08 -3.94 -1.16
CA GLY A 224 -15.38 -4.12 -0.52
C GLY A 224 -15.33 -4.86 0.83
N LEU A 225 -14.26 -5.61 1.11
CA LEU A 225 -14.05 -6.36 2.35
C LEU A 225 -13.21 -5.60 3.38
N ALA A 226 -12.38 -4.65 2.94
CA ALA A 226 -11.43 -3.92 3.79
C ALA A 226 -12.09 -2.84 4.70
N HIS A 227 -13.40 -2.61 4.59
CA HIS A 227 -14.18 -1.53 5.22
C HIS A 227 -13.36 -0.34 5.74
N ARG A 228 -13.10 0.64 4.86
CA ARG A 228 -12.41 1.89 5.24
C ARG A 228 -13.34 3.07 5.03
N PRO A 229 -13.76 3.79 6.09
CA PRO A 229 -14.60 4.98 5.98
C PRO A 229 -13.81 6.22 5.50
N ALA A 230 -13.00 6.07 4.44
CA ALA A 230 -12.13 7.13 3.92
C ALA A 230 -12.91 8.40 3.54
N GLY A 231 -14.13 8.26 3.01
CA GLY A 231 -14.99 9.41 2.70
C GLY A 231 -15.37 10.22 3.94
N LEU A 232 -15.67 9.55 5.06
CA LEU A 232 -15.92 10.22 6.35
C LEU A 232 -14.65 10.85 6.90
N HIS A 233 -13.50 10.21 6.71
CA HIS A 233 -12.22 10.74 7.15
C HIS A 233 -11.82 12.02 6.39
N VAL A 234 -11.97 12.04 5.06
CA VAL A 234 -11.78 13.27 4.27
C VAL A 234 -12.73 14.37 4.74
N LEU A 235 -14.00 14.04 4.97
CA LEU A 235 -14.98 15.00 5.50
C LEU A 235 -14.55 15.53 6.88
N TYR A 236 -14.08 14.66 7.78
CA TYR A 236 -13.54 15.03 9.08
C TYR A 236 -12.38 16.02 8.95
N LEU A 237 -11.40 15.74 8.08
CA LEU A 237 -10.23 16.61 7.86
C LEU A 237 -10.64 17.98 7.29
N VAL A 238 -11.55 18.00 6.31
CA VAL A 238 -12.05 19.24 5.71
C VAL A 238 -12.84 20.07 6.73
N LEU A 239 -13.72 19.46 7.52
CA LEU A 239 -14.48 20.15 8.55
C LEU A 239 -13.58 20.71 9.65
N LEU A 240 -12.54 19.97 10.06
CA LEU A 240 -11.50 20.50 10.95
C LEU A 240 -10.79 21.70 10.33
N ALA A 241 -10.38 21.63 9.05
CA ALA A 241 -9.73 22.74 8.39
C ALA A 241 -10.63 23.99 8.34
N VAL A 242 -11.91 23.82 8.00
CA VAL A 242 -12.89 24.92 8.01
C VAL A 242 -13.06 25.52 9.42
N GLY A 243 -13.21 24.68 10.44
CA GLY A 243 -13.37 25.11 11.83
C GLY A 243 -12.16 25.87 12.36
N LEU A 244 -10.95 25.35 12.14
CA LEU A 244 -9.70 25.98 12.56
C LEU A 244 -9.42 27.28 11.79
N GLY A 245 -9.72 27.32 10.49
CA GLY A 245 -9.60 28.53 9.68
C GLY A 245 -10.55 29.63 10.14
N ALA A 246 -11.80 29.28 10.42
CA ALA A 246 -12.77 30.22 10.99
C ALA A 246 -12.38 30.69 12.40
N ALA A 247 -11.81 29.82 13.23
CA ALA A 247 -11.26 30.18 14.54
C ALA A 247 -10.09 31.17 14.43
N ALA A 248 -9.19 30.98 13.45
CA ALA A 248 -8.10 31.90 13.17
C ALA A 248 -8.62 33.28 12.73
N LEU A 249 -9.69 33.32 11.93
CA LEU A 249 -10.35 34.58 11.54
C LEU A 249 -10.99 35.30 12.73
N LEU A 250 -11.70 34.58 13.60
CA LEU A 250 -12.24 35.14 14.86
C LEU A 250 -11.12 35.72 15.73
N ARG A 251 -10.01 34.97 15.87
CA ARG A 251 -8.85 35.38 16.66
C ARG A 251 -8.18 36.64 16.13
N SER A 252 -8.28 36.87 14.83
CA SER A 252 -7.75 38.04 14.12
C SER A 252 -8.76 39.19 13.96
N GLY A 253 -9.89 39.12 14.66
CA GLY A 253 -10.82 40.25 14.81
C GLY A 253 -12.00 40.25 13.84
N LEU A 254 -12.18 39.22 13.01
CA LEU A 254 -13.43 39.07 12.25
C LEU A 254 -14.55 38.74 13.23
N ARG A 255 -15.53 39.63 13.40
CA ARG A 255 -16.66 39.44 14.30
C ARG A 255 -17.95 39.26 13.51
N GLY A 256 -18.72 38.23 13.85
CA GLY A 256 -20.02 37.99 13.22
C GLY A 256 -20.65 36.68 13.67
N ARG A 257 -21.98 36.67 13.83
CA ARG A 257 -22.74 35.46 14.17
C ARG A 257 -22.52 34.33 13.17
N THR A 258 -22.30 34.70 11.90
CA THR A 258 -22.02 33.75 10.81
C THR A 258 -20.72 32.99 11.03
N VAL A 259 -19.62 33.66 11.37
CA VAL A 259 -18.32 33.00 11.58
C VAL A 259 -18.36 32.12 12.83
N THR A 260 -18.99 32.58 13.91
CA THR A 260 -19.21 31.76 15.10
C THR A 260 -20.06 30.51 14.79
N ALA A 261 -21.12 30.66 13.99
CA ALA A 261 -21.94 29.53 13.56
C ALA A 261 -21.14 28.55 12.68
N VAL A 262 -20.29 29.04 11.77
CA VAL A 262 -19.40 28.20 10.95
C VAL A 262 -18.45 27.39 11.83
N VAL A 263 -17.81 28.01 12.83
CA VAL A 263 -16.95 27.27 13.78
C VAL A 263 -17.75 26.19 14.51
N ALA A 264 -18.92 26.54 15.06
CA ALA A 264 -19.74 25.59 15.81
C ALA A 264 -20.22 24.41 14.95
N LEU A 265 -20.72 24.68 13.74
CA LEU A 265 -21.18 23.66 12.80
C LEU A 265 -20.04 22.79 12.28
N ALA A 266 -18.89 23.38 11.98
CA ALA A 266 -17.72 22.64 11.52
C ALA A 266 -17.16 21.71 12.61
N LEU A 267 -17.10 22.17 13.87
CA LEU A 267 -16.69 21.33 14.99
C LEU A 267 -17.70 20.21 15.27
N ALA A 268 -19.00 20.52 15.28
CA ALA A 268 -20.05 19.50 15.43
C ALA A 268 -19.99 18.47 14.30
N GLY A 269 -19.79 18.93 13.07
CA GLY A 269 -19.59 18.09 11.89
C GLY A 269 -18.34 17.20 11.99
N ALA A 270 -17.20 17.76 12.41
CA ALA A 270 -15.97 17.00 12.59
C ALA A 270 -16.13 15.93 13.69
N LEU A 271 -16.77 16.27 14.82
CA LEU A 271 -17.05 15.31 15.89
C LEU A 271 -18.00 14.20 15.42
N THR A 272 -19.03 14.53 14.64
CA THR A 272 -19.98 13.54 14.11
C THR A 272 -19.35 12.64 13.05
N ALA A 273 -18.54 13.19 12.14
CA ALA A 273 -17.76 12.41 11.17
C ALA A 273 -16.73 11.52 11.87
N GLY A 274 -15.99 12.07 12.84
CA GLY A 274 -15.04 11.34 13.68
C GLY A 274 -15.68 10.21 14.48
N ALA A 275 -16.86 10.44 15.06
CA ALA A 275 -17.61 9.39 15.74
C ALA A 275 -18.15 8.34 14.77
N ALA A 276 -18.60 8.75 13.58
CA ALA A 276 -19.15 7.85 12.57
C ALA A 276 -18.07 6.92 11.98
N GLN A 277 -16.87 7.44 11.70
CA GLN A 277 -15.75 6.64 11.17
C GLN A 277 -15.09 5.73 12.22
N SER A 278 -15.30 5.99 13.52
CA SER A 278 -14.86 5.11 14.62
C SER A 278 -15.83 3.98 14.93
N ARG A 279 -16.97 3.87 14.21
CA ARG A 279 -17.92 2.78 14.43
C ARG A 279 -17.30 1.43 14.04
N PRO A 280 -17.71 0.34 14.70
CA PRO A 280 -17.34 -1.01 14.26
C PRO A 280 -17.76 -1.26 12.81
N GLU A 281 -17.08 -2.22 12.18
CA GLU A 281 -17.41 -2.65 10.82
C GLU A 281 -18.88 -3.09 10.75
N PRO A 282 -19.63 -2.70 9.70
CA PRO A 282 -21.01 -3.14 9.53
C PRO A 282 -21.09 -4.66 9.43
N GLY A 283 -22.09 -5.28 10.08
CA GLY A 283 -22.25 -6.74 10.09
C GLY A 283 -22.38 -7.35 8.69
N ALA A 284 -22.86 -6.59 7.70
CA ALA A 284 -22.88 -7.03 6.30
C ALA A 284 -21.48 -7.20 5.70
N VAL A 285 -20.52 -6.34 6.05
CA VAL A 285 -19.12 -6.47 5.61
C VAL A 285 -18.45 -7.62 6.34
N THR A 286 -18.70 -7.77 7.65
CA THR A 286 -18.20 -8.92 8.40
C THR A 286 -18.71 -10.24 7.82
N ALA A 287 -20.01 -10.35 7.53
CA ALA A 287 -20.60 -11.53 6.89
C ALA A 287 -20.04 -11.77 5.46
N ALA A 288 -19.82 -10.70 4.69
CA ALA A 288 -19.18 -10.82 3.37
C ALA A 288 -17.73 -11.31 3.50
N GLY A 289 -16.98 -10.82 4.48
CA GLY A 289 -15.62 -11.28 4.80
C GLY A 289 -15.59 -12.75 5.21
N GLU A 290 -16.51 -13.17 6.08
CA GLU A 290 -16.65 -14.57 6.49
C GLU A 290 -16.96 -15.48 5.29
N ARG A 291 -17.85 -15.06 4.38
CA ARG A 291 -18.12 -15.82 3.15
C ARG A 291 -16.92 -15.86 2.22
N ALA A 292 -16.25 -14.73 2.01
CA ALA A 292 -15.08 -14.66 1.16
C ALA A 292 -13.90 -15.50 1.69
N VAL A 293 -13.78 -15.65 3.01
CA VAL A 293 -12.77 -16.49 3.65
C VAL A 293 -13.15 -17.97 3.65
N ASN A 294 -14.42 -18.32 3.92
CA ASN A 294 -14.83 -19.72 4.10
C ASN A 294 -15.41 -20.39 2.84
N SER A 295 -15.92 -19.62 1.88
CA SER A 295 -16.57 -20.13 0.67
C SER A 295 -16.36 -19.17 -0.50
N PRO A 296 -15.09 -18.94 -0.90
CA PRO A 296 -14.73 -17.91 -1.89
C PRO A 296 -15.34 -18.15 -3.27
N SER A 297 -15.66 -19.39 -3.66
CA SER A 297 -16.12 -19.70 -5.01
C SER A 297 -17.36 -18.93 -5.47
N GLY A 298 -18.27 -18.60 -4.54
CA GLY A 298 -19.48 -17.83 -4.83
C GLY A 298 -19.26 -16.34 -5.06
N GLU A 299 -18.11 -15.79 -4.65
CA GLU A 299 -17.75 -14.37 -4.75
C GLU A 299 -16.70 -14.11 -5.86
N GLN A 300 -16.26 -15.17 -6.55
CA GLN A 300 -15.16 -15.15 -7.51
C GLN A 300 -15.61 -15.29 -8.95
N ARG A 301 -14.74 -14.88 -9.86
CA ARG A 301 -14.86 -15.13 -11.29
C ARG A 301 -13.69 -15.98 -11.75
N CYS A 302 -13.96 -16.88 -12.69
CA CYS A 302 -12.96 -17.77 -13.23
C CYS A 302 -12.74 -17.50 -14.73
N VAL A 303 -11.48 -17.55 -15.15
CA VAL A 303 -11.06 -17.49 -16.55
C VAL A 303 -10.27 -18.76 -16.85
N ARG A 304 -10.56 -19.40 -17.98
CA ARG A 304 -9.85 -20.60 -18.43
C ARG A 304 -8.82 -20.23 -19.50
N ARG A 305 -7.59 -20.72 -19.32
CA ARG A 305 -6.50 -20.61 -20.29
C ARG A 305 -5.85 -21.98 -20.45
N GLU A 306 -5.93 -22.53 -21.66
CA GLU A 306 -5.49 -23.90 -21.96
C GLU A 306 -6.08 -24.96 -21.00
N SER A 307 -5.24 -25.71 -20.29
CA SER A 307 -5.64 -26.74 -19.34
C SER A 307 -6.00 -26.20 -17.95
N VAL A 308 -5.70 -24.93 -17.68
CA VAL A 308 -5.75 -24.32 -16.33
C VAL A 308 -6.92 -23.34 -16.20
N THR A 309 -7.65 -23.43 -15.09
CA THR A 309 -8.71 -22.48 -14.71
C THR A 309 -8.20 -21.59 -13.58
N TYR A 310 -8.28 -20.28 -13.74
CA TYR A 310 -7.85 -19.30 -12.73
C TYR A 310 -9.08 -18.60 -12.15
N CYS A 311 -9.30 -18.73 -10.84
CA CYS A 311 -10.41 -18.13 -10.12
C CYS A 311 -9.88 -17.07 -9.15
N ALA A 312 -10.43 -15.85 -9.22
CA ALA A 312 -10.02 -14.73 -8.38
C ALA A 312 -11.21 -13.84 -8.03
N PHE A 313 -11.05 -13.01 -6.99
CA PHE A 313 -12.02 -11.96 -6.72
C PHE A 313 -12.06 -10.97 -7.89
N PRO A 314 -13.20 -10.34 -8.21
CA PRO A 314 -13.35 -9.51 -9.40
C PRO A 314 -12.27 -8.44 -9.58
N GLU A 315 -11.87 -7.76 -8.50
CA GLU A 315 -10.83 -6.71 -8.52
C GLU A 315 -9.42 -7.25 -8.80
N TYR A 316 -9.20 -8.55 -8.58
CA TYR A 316 -7.94 -9.26 -8.77
C TYR A 316 -7.95 -10.15 -10.01
N LEU A 317 -9.03 -10.16 -10.81
CA LEU A 317 -9.18 -11.13 -11.90
C LEU A 317 -8.03 -11.07 -12.90
N ASP A 318 -7.50 -9.88 -13.19
CA ASP A 318 -6.37 -9.70 -14.11
C ASP A 318 -5.04 -10.27 -13.58
N ARG A 319 -4.94 -10.58 -12.28
CA ARG A 319 -3.78 -11.25 -11.67
C ARG A 319 -3.50 -12.62 -12.29
N HIS A 320 -4.50 -13.27 -12.90
CA HIS A 320 -4.32 -14.56 -13.57
C HIS A 320 -3.21 -14.53 -14.64
N ARG A 321 -2.92 -13.38 -15.26
CA ARG A 321 -1.87 -13.26 -16.27
C ARG A 321 -0.51 -13.58 -15.67
N GLN A 322 -0.22 -13.05 -14.49
CA GLN A 322 1.02 -13.33 -13.77
C GLN A 322 1.09 -14.78 -13.27
N TRP A 323 -0.02 -15.29 -12.73
CA TRP A 323 -0.08 -16.70 -12.32
C TRP A 323 0.17 -17.64 -13.50
N SER A 324 -0.39 -17.31 -14.67
CA SER A 324 -0.18 -18.12 -15.87
C SER A 324 1.25 -18.11 -16.38
N GLU A 325 2.01 -17.02 -16.22
CA GLU A 325 3.44 -17.02 -16.58
C GLU A 325 4.24 -18.04 -15.75
N VAL A 326 3.99 -18.10 -14.44
CA VAL A 326 4.61 -19.10 -13.55
C VAL A 326 4.15 -20.52 -13.91
N VAL A 327 2.85 -20.71 -14.11
CA VAL A 327 2.28 -22.02 -14.46
C VAL A 327 2.81 -22.51 -15.81
N ASP A 328 2.84 -21.66 -16.83
CA ASP A 328 3.39 -21.98 -18.16
C ASP A 328 4.89 -22.31 -18.07
N GLY A 329 5.63 -21.61 -17.20
CA GLY A 329 7.04 -21.89 -16.89
C GLY A 329 7.26 -23.26 -16.27
N ILE A 330 6.38 -23.70 -15.36
CA ILE A 330 6.40 -25.04 -14.76
C ILE A 330 6.02 -26.09 -15.79
N LEU A 331 4.86 -25.92 -16.46
CA LEU A 331 4.30 -26.89 -17.40
C LEU A 331 5.17 -27.09 -18.66
N ARG A 332 6.09 -26.17 -18.97
CA ARG A 332 7.09 -26.37 -20.03
C ARG A 332 7.97 -27.59 -19.80
N TRP A 333 8.24 -27.94 -18.54
CA TRP A 333 9.21 -28.96 -18.16
C TRP A 333 8.60 -30.30 -17.76
N VAL A 334 7.29 -30.42 -17.79
CA VAL A 334 6.59 -31.66 -17.45
C VAL A 334 6.27 -32.48 -18.72
N PRO A 335 6.08 -33.80 -18.61
CA PRO A 335 5.60 -34.64 -19.72
C PRO A 335 4.20 -34.22 -20.19
N ASP A 336 3.86 -34.57 -21.43
CA ASP A 336 2.59 -34.19 -22.07
C ASP A 336 1.38 -34.73 -21.28
N GLU A 337 1.46 -35.93 -20.71
CA GLU A 337 0.40 -36.51 -19.90
C GLU A 337 0.11 -35.68 -18.63
N ALA A 338 1.14 -35.08 -18.02
CA ALA A 338 0.97 -34.19 -16.88
C ALA A 338 0.46 -32.80 -17.34
N LYS A 339 0.86 -32.34 -18.52
CA LYS A 339 0.46 -31.04 -19.06
C LYS A 339 -1.02 -30.98 -19.45
N GLU A 340 -1.57 -32.08 -19.96
CA GLU A 340 -2.96 -32.18 -20.44
C GLU A 340 -4.01 -32.28 -19.32
N ARG A 341 -3.58 -32.52 -18.06
CA ARG A 341 -4.48 -32.55 -16.91
C ARG A 341 -5.13 -31.20 -16.69
N ARG A 342 -6.35 -31.22 -16.15
CA ARG A 342 -7.06 -29.99 -15.79
C ARG A 342 -6.60 -29.53 -14.42
N TYR A 343 -6.08 -28.31 -14.37
CA TYR A 343 -5.67 -27.67 -13.12
C TYR A 343 -6.59 -26.51 -12.78
N THR A 344 -6.73 -26.23 -11.48
CA THR A 344 -7.37 -25.01 -11.02
C THR A 344 -6.43 -24.25 -10.09
N VAL A 345 -6.33 -22.95 -10.29
CA VAL A 345 -5.71 -22.01 -9.36
C VAL A 345 -6.82 -21.14 -8.79
N ARG A 346 -6.92 -21.05 -7.47
CA ARG A 346 -7.95 -20.27 -6.80
C ARG A 346 -7.34 -19.33 -5.78
N GLN A 347 -7.70 -18.05 -5.90
CA GLN A 347 -7.37 -17.04 -4.91
C GLN A 347 -8.05 -17.37 -3.59
N HIS A 348 -7.33 -17.31 -2.49
CA HIS A 348 -7.89 -17.37 -1.15
C HIS A 348 -7.39 -16.18 -0.34
N ILE A 349 -8.19 -15.77 0.63
CA ILE A 349 -7.86 -14.73 1.60
C ILE A 349 -8.04 -15.30 3.00
N VAL A 350 -7.32 -14.74 3.96
CA VAL A 350 -7.42 -15.13 5.37
C VAL A 350 -7.99 -14.02 6.23
N SER A 351 -8.60 -14.41 7.35
CA SER A 351 -9.04 -13.48 8.38
C SER A 351 -8.07 -13.51 9.56
N LEU A 352 -7.80 -12.32 10.10
CA LEU A 352 -7.15 -12.15 11.39
C LEU A 352 -8.23 -12.23 12.47
N VAL A 353 -8.23 -13.33 13.21
CA VAL A 353 -9.10 -13.54 14.38
C VAL A 353 -8.36 -13.02 15.62
N LYS A 354 -9.04 -12.18 16.42
CA LYS A 354 -8.49 -11.73 17.71
C LYS A 354 -8.78 -12.79 18.77
N SER A 355 -7.74 -13.35 19.37
CA SER A 355 -7.86 -14.20 20.56
C SER A 355 -6.85 -13.75 21.61
N GLY A 356 -7.32 -13.47 22.84
CA GLY A 356 -6.45 -13.12 23.97
C GLY A 356 -5.63 -11.82 23.82
N GLY A 357 -6.04 -10.89 22.95
CA GLY A 357 -5.29 -9.65 22.68
C GLY A 357 -4.19 -9.79 21.63
N LEU A 358 -3.99 -10.99 21.08
CA LEU A 358 -3.11 -11.24 19.93
C LEU A 358 -3.97 -11.45 18.67
N ALA A 359 -3.49 -10.94 17.54
CA ALA A 359 -4.08 -11.24 16.25
C ALA A 359 -3.52 -12.58 15.76
N GLN A 360 -4.39 -13.57 15.53
CA GLN A 360 -4.03 -14.87 14.98
C GLN A 360 -4.65 -15.03 13.59
N ILE A 361 -3.83 -15.44 12.63
CA ILE A 361 -4.31 -15.82 11.31
C ILE A 361 -4.92 -17.21 11.41
N THR A 362 -6.19 -17.35 11.03
CA THR A 362 -6.83 -18.67 10.92
C THR A 362 -7.01 -19.01 9.45
N ILE A 363 -6.49 -20.17 9.04
CA ILE A 363 -6.54 -20.65 7.66
C ILE A 363 -7.55 -21.81 7.58
N PRO A 364 -8.75 -21.60 7.00
CA PRO A 364 -9.81 -22.60 7.05
C PRO A 364 -9.71 -23.60 5.88
N VAL A 365 -8.59 -24.35 5.85
CA VAL A 365 -8.26 -25.30 4.76
C VAL A 365 -9.36 -26.33 4.49
N ASP A 366 -10.05 -26.81 5.53
CA ASP A 366 -11.17 -27.76 5.38
C ASP A 366 -12.38 -27.12 4.68
N ASN A 367 -12.64 -25.84 4.97
CA ASN A 367 -13.73 -25.10 4.32
C ASN A 367 -13.39 -24.83 2.86
N TRP A 368 -12.14 -24.48 2.55
CA TRP A 368 -11.66 -24.31 1.17
C TRP A 368 -11.81 -25.60 0.37
N ALA A 369 -11.34 -26.72 0.91
CA ALA A 369 -11.47 -28.03 0.25
C ALA A 369 -12.94 -28.41 0.03
N ALA A 370 -13.83 -28.14 0.99
CA ALA A 370 -15.26 -28.37 0.85
C ALA A 370 -15.91 -27.45 -0.20
N ASP A 371 -15.46 -26.20 -0.29
CA ASP A 371 -15.95 -25.24 -1.28
C ASP A 371 -15.51 -25.60 -2.69
N ASP A 372 -14.25 -26.00 -2.87
CA ASP A 372 -13.70 -26.46 -4.14
C ASP A 372 -14.43 -27.71 -4.66
N ARG A 373 -14.77 -28.66 -3.79
CA ARG A 373 -15.64 -29.80 -4.15
C ARG A 373 -17.00 -29.36 -4.66
N ARG A 374 -17.66 -28.42 -3.97
CA ARG A 374 -18.95 -27.88 -4.41
C ARG A 374 -18.86 -27.13 -5.74
N ALA A 375 -17.75 -26.43 -5.97
CA ALA A 375 -17.51 -25.65 -7.18
C ALA A 375 -17.01 -26.50 -8.37
N GLY A 376 -16.77 -27.81 -8.17
CA GLY A 376 -16.20 -28.68 -9.20
C GLY A 376 -14.73 -28.39 -9.53
N THR A 377 -14.01 -27.78 -8.59
CA THR A 377 -12.59 -27.39 -8.70
C THR A 377 -11.73 -28.10 -7.67
N GLU A 378 -12.00 -29.39 -7.45
CA GLU A 378 -11.28 -30.21 -6.47
C GLU A 378 -9.75 -30.14 -6.68
N GLY A 379 -9.02 -29.94 -5.58
CA GLY A 379 -7.57 -29.81 -5.62
C GLY A 379 -7.07 -28.48 -6.18
N ALA A 380 -7.87 -27.40 -6.10
CA ALA A 380 -7.41 -26.08 -6.53
C ALA A 380 -6.14 -25.66 -5.75
N VAL A 381 -5.15 -25.20 -6.50
CA VAL A 381 -3.91 -24.64 -5.93
C VAL A 381 -4.22 -23.25 -5.38
N VAL A 382 -3.86 -23.03 -4.12
CA VAL A 382 -4.09 -21.77 -3.42
C VAL A 382 -3.17 -20.68 -3.95
N ALA A 383 -3.75 -19.56 -4.36
CA ALA A 383 -3.04 -18.31 -4.60
C ALA A 383 -3.45 -17.28 -3.55
N GLY A 384 -2.49 -16.55 -2.97
CA GLY A 384 -2.78 -15.43 -2.07
C GLY A 384 -3.09 -14.14 -2.85
N SER A 385 -3.42 -13.07 -2.12
CA SER A 385 -3.57 -11.74 -2.71
C SER A 385 -2.24 -11.01 -2.93
N ALA A 386 -1.22 -11.32 -2.13
CA ALA A 386 0.13 -10.83 -2.33
C ALA A 386 0.83 -11.56 -3.48
N TRP A 387 1.58 -10.79 -4.27
CA TRP A 387 2.27 -11.29 -5.45
C TRP A 387 3.43 -10.38 -5.81
N GLY A 388 4.50 -10.96 -6.34
CA GLY A 388 5.63 -10.23 -6.90
C GLY A 388 6.92 -10.45 -6.15
N ASN A 389 7.84 -9.52 -6.37
CA ASN A 389 9.15 -9.49 -5.72
C ASN A 389 9.27 -8.32 -4.73
N ASP A 390 8.17 -7.60 -4.45
CA ASP A 390 8.11 -6.44 -3.54
C ASP A 390 8.15 -6.82 -2.07
N GLY A 391 9.33 -6.63 -1.49
CA GLY A 391 9.64 -7.06 -0.15
C GLY A 391 9.60 -8.58 0.02
N ASP A 392 9.95 -8.99 1.23
CA ASP A 392 10.08 -10.39 1.58
C ASP A 392 8.76 -11.18 1.49
N TYR A 393 7.64 -10.55 1.84
CA TYR A 393 6.33 -11.19 1.90
C TYR A 393 5.76 -11.53 0.51
N ALA A 394 5.78 -10.58 -0.43
CA ALA A 394 5.30 -10.84 -1.79
C ALA A 394 6.19 -11.85 -2.51
N ASN A 395 7.50 -11.77 -2.26
CA ASN A 395 8.50 -12.69 -2.78
C ASN A 395 8.24 -14.14 -2.32
N ASP A 396 7.99 -14.31 -1.01
CA ASP A 396 7.64 -15.60 -0.41
C ASP A 396 6.29 -16.14 -0.92
N ALA A 397 5.30 -15.25 -1.17
CA ALA A 397 4.03 -15.63 -1.77
C ALA A 397 4.19 -16.15 -3.22
N THR A 398 5.06 -15.53 -4.02
CA THR A 398 5.31 -15.91 -5.41
C THR A 398 5.98 -17.28 -5.52
N ILE A 399 7.07 -17.53 -4.76
CA ILE A 399 7.71 -18.85 -4.76
C ILE A 399 6.84 -19.91 -4.09
N GLY A 400 6.07 -19.53 -3.06
CA GLY A 400 5.11 -20.42 -2.42
C GLY A 400 4.03 -20.91 -3.37
N PHE A 401 3.45 -20.00 -4.17
CA PHE A 401 2.51 -20.37 -5.24
C PHE A 401 3.16 -21.31 -6.26
N ALA A 402 4.38 -20.99 -6.72
CA ALA A 402 5.10 -21.82 -7.68
C ALA A 402 5.38 -23.23 -7.11
N ALA A 403 5.79 -23.32 -5.85
CA ALA A 403 6.04 -24.58 -5.15
C ALA A 403 4.76 -25.40 -4.97
N ALA A 404 3.66 -24.77 -4.56
CA ALA A 404 2.36 -25.43 -4.42
C ALA A 404 1.85 -25.97 -5.76
N PHE A 405 1.97 -25.19 -6.85
CA PHE A 405 1.57 -25.65 -8.17
C PHE A 405 2.48 -26.79 -8.67
N ALA A 406 3.80 -26.65 -8.54
CA ALA A 406 4.74 -27.70 -8.92
C ALA A 406 4.52 -29.00 -8.13
N GLN A 407 4.26 -28.90 -6.82
CA GLN A 407 3.94 -30.04 -5.96
C GLN A 407 2.67 -30.75 -6.44
N HIS A 408 1.64 -29.98 -6.80
CA HIS A 408 0.39 -30.53 -7.30
C HIS A 408 0.58 -31.29 -8.64
N VAL A 409 1.45 -30.77 -9.51
CA VAL A 409 1.79 -31.44 -10.78
C VAL A 409 2.62 -32.72 -10.55
N THR A 410 3.61 -32.69 -9.65
CA THR A 410 4.48 -33.85 -9.35
C THR A 410 3.76 -34.94 -8.57
N ALA A 411 2.80 -34.61 -7.69
CA ALA A 411 1.96 -35.55 -6.94
C ALA A 411 0.88 -36.24 -7.80
N ALA A 412 1.03 -36.22 -9.12
CA ALA A 412 0.08 -36.72 -10.11
C ALA A 412 -1.33 -36.11 -10.02
N GLY A 413 -1.47 -34.86 -9.56
CA GLY A 413 -2.76 -34.21 -9.35
C GLY A 413 -3.55 -34.78 -8.16
N ARG A 414 -2.96 -35.67 -7.34
CA ARG A 414 -3.54 -35.96 -6.02
C ARG A 414 -3.44 -34.68 -5.21
N ALA A 415 -4.59 -34.18 -4.76
CA ALA A 415 -4.60 -33.07 -3.81
C ALA A 415 -3.66 -33.42 -2.65
N PRO A 416 -2.79 -32.50 -2.20
CA PRO A 416 -2.06 -32.71 -0.95
C PRO A 416 -3.06 -33.11 0.12
N ASN A 417 -2.68 -33.98 1.05
CA ASN A 417 -3.55 -34.39 2.15
C ASN A 417 -4.05 -33.10 2.83
N THR A 418 -5.30 -32.71 2.57
CA THR A 418 -5.82 -31.36 2.81
C THR A 418 -6.04 -31.06 4.28
N THR A 419 -5.60 -31.95 5.17
CA THR A 419 -5.77 -31.86 6.62
C THR A 419 -4.74 -30.95 7.30
N GLY A 420 -4.12 -30.02 6.58
CA GLY A 420 -3.10 -29.13 7.15
C GLY A 420 -2.73 -27.94 6.25
N THR A 421 -2.09 -26.94 6.85
CA THR A 421 -1.57 -25.74 6.18
C THR A 421 -0.19 -25.96 5.56
N SER A 422 0.41 -27.14 5.77
CA SER A 422 1.75 -27.50 5.31
C SER A 422 1.71 -28.84 4.58
N THR A 423 2.37 -28.88 3.43
CA THR A 423 2.63 -30.10 2.66
C THR A 423 4.13 -30.32 2.62
N ARG A 424 4.57 -31.46 3.14
CA ARG A 424 5.98 -31.86 3.06
C ARG A 424 6.26 -32.56 1.74
N VAL A 425 7.32 -32.14 1.06
CA VAL A 425 7.89 -32.83 -0.09
C VAL A 425 9.26 -33.39 0.28
N CYS A 426 9.51 -34.64 -0.08
CA CYS A 426 10.69 -35.39 0.31
C CYS A 426 11.36 -36.01 -0.92
N GLY A 427 12.64 -36.34 -0.80
CA GLY A 427 13.32 -37.19 -1.78
C GLY A 427 13.40 -36.58 -3.17
N GLY A 428 13.27 -37.41 -4.21
CA GLY A 428 13.25 -36.97 -5.59
C GLY A 428 12.13 -35.99 -5.91
N GLN A 429 10.96 -36.16 -5.28
CA GLN A 429 9.83 -35.27 -5.47
C GLN A 429 10.14 -33.85 -4.97
N SER A 430 10.88 -33.72 -3.86
CA SER A 430 11.36 -32.44 -3.34
C SER A 430 12.24 -31.72 -4.37
N LEU A 431 13.27 -32.39 -4.90
CA LEU A 431 14.20 -31.81 -5.87
C LEU A 431 13.49 -31.33 -7.15
N VAL A 432 12.59 -32.16 -7.71
CA VAL A 432 11.86 -31.77 -8.94
C VAL A 432 10.85 -30.66 -8.67
N THR A 433 10.11 -30.73 -7.57
CA THR A 433 9.12 -29.70 -7.19
C THR A 433 9.79 -28.34 -7.05
N LEU A 434 10.88 -28.27 -6.27
CA LEU A 434 11.59 -27.02 -6.04
C LEU A 434 12.29 -26.49 -7.28
N TRP A 435 12.87 -27.37 -8.12
CA TRP A 435 13.48 -26.93 -9.38
C TRP A 435 12.44 -26.38 -10.34
N LEU A 436 11.30 -27.05 -10.52
CA LEU A 436 10.20 -26.56 -11.35
C LEU A 436 9.70 -25.20 -10.85
N ALA A 437 9.47 -25.07 -9.55
CA ALA A 437 9.00 -23.84 -8.93
C ALA A 437 9.99 -22.69 -9.14
N ALA A 438 11.28 -22.92 -8.88
CA ALA A 438 12.30 -21.88 -8.99
C ALA A 438 12.57 -21.50 -10.46
N GLN A 439 12.57 -22.47 -11.38
CA GLN A 439 12.88 -22.26 -12.79
C GLN A 439 11.72 -21.63 -13.58
N ALA A 440 10.51 -21.57 -13.01
CA ALA A 440 9.31 -21.06 -13.66
C ALA A 440 9.52 -19.65 -14.27
N THR A 441 10.15 -18.76 -13.52
CA THR A 441 10.47 -17.37 -13.89
C THR A 441 11.80 -16.92 -13.27
N PRO A 442 12.45 -15.86 -13.78
CA PRO A 442 13.58 -15.24 -13.10
C PRO A 442 13.26 -14.81 -11.65
N GLU A 443 12.03 -14.33 -11.43
CA GLU A 443 11.54 -13.87 -10.13
C GLU A 443 11.49 -15.02 -9.13
N THR A 444 10.93 -16.18 -9.49
CA THR A 444 10.88 -17.37 -8.63
C THR A 444 12.27 -17.91 -8.29
N ALA A 445 13.24 -17.80 -9.19
CA ALA A 445 14.63 -18.20 -8.90
C ALA A 445 15.29 -17.25 -7.89
N SER A 446 15.04 -15.94 -8.00
CA SER A 446 15.52 -14.95 -7.02
C SER A 446 14.83 -15.12 -5.66
N ALA A 447 13.53 -15.42 -5.68
CA ALA A 447 12.71 -15.73 -4.51
C ALA A 447 13.26 -16.90 -3.70
N LEU A 448 13.60 -18.01 -4.37
CA LEU A 448 14.21 -19.16 -3.71
C LEU A 448 15.53 -18.79 -3.04
N ARG A 449 16.41 -18.02 -3.71
CA ARG A 449 17.70 -17.59 -3.13
C ARG A 449 17.49 -16.69 -1.91
N SER A 450 16.56 -15.74 -1.98
CA SER A 450 16.20 -14.87 -0.85
C SER A 450 15.62 -15.68 0.30
N ARG A 451 14.74 -16.64 0.03
CA ARG A 451 14.17 -17.51 1.06
C ARG A 451 15.24 -18.34 1.75
N MET A 452 16.19 -18.87 1.00
CA MET A 452 17.30 -19.67 1.53
C MET A 452 18.25 -18.85 2.41
N SER A 453 18.52 -17.59 2.08
CA SER A 453 19.40 -16.73 2.90
C SER A 453 18.74 -16.28 4.21
N ARG A 454 17.41 -16.26 4.28
CA ARG A 454 16.63 -15.83 5.45
C ARG A 454 16.08 -16.98 6.31
N SER A 455 16.13 -18.22 5.81
CA SER A 455 15.69 -19.40 6.55
C SER A 455 16.79 -19.91 7.48
N PHE A 456 16.45 -20.62 8.56
CA PHE A 456 17.40 -21.27 9.48
C PHE A 456 16.85 -22.65 9.89
N GLY A 457 17.70 -23.60 10.29
CA GLY A 457 17.29 -24.97 10.67
C GLY A 457 17.30 -25.99 9.52
N GLY A 458 16.74 -27.20 9.74
CA GLY A 458 16.74 -28.30 8.76
C GLY A 458 15.66 -28.22 7.67
N ALA A 459 14.60 -27.43 7.88
CA ALA A 459 13.50 -27.24 6.93
C ALA A 459 13.56 -25.88 6.24
N VAL A 460 12.99 -25.81 5.04
CA VAL A 460 12.65 -24.55 4.37
C VAL A 460 11.21 -24.62 3.88
N GLY A 461 10.37 -23.72 4.40
CA GLY A 461 8.98 -23.58 4.01
C GLY A 461 8.77 -22.50 2.96
N PHE A 462 7.97 -22.82 1.95
CA PHE A 462 7.62 -21.97 0.82
C PHE A 462 6.10 -21.73 0.80
N GLY A 463 5.66 -20.52 1.16
CA GLY A 463 4.24 -20.16 1.16
C GLY A 463 3.83 -19.24 2.29
N THR A 464 2.71 -18.54 2.06
CA THR A 464 2.10 -17.63 3.04
C THR A 464 0.76 -18.16 3.57
N LEU A 465 0.00 -18.88 2.73
CA LEU A 465 -1.29 -19.48 3.09
C LEU A 465 -1.18 -21.00 3.25
N THR A 466 -0.73 -21.66 2.19
CA THR A 466 -0.36 -23.08 2.21
C THR A 466 1.12 -23.18 1.95
N THR A 467 1.83 -23.87 2.84
CA THR A 467 3.28 -23.99 2.78
C THR A 467 3.66 -25.32 2.15
N VAL A 468 4.59 -25.29 1.20
CA VAL A 468 5.34 -26.48 0.80
C VAL A 468 6.64 -26.49 1.59
N ASP A 469 6.88 -27.51 2.38
CA ASP A 469 8.09 -27.66 3.19
C ASP A 469 9.01 -28.70 2.56
N ALA A 470 10.29 -28.35 2.46
CA ALA A 470 11.34 -29.24 1.97
C ALA A 470 12.52 -29.25 2.94
N GLU A 471 13.32 -30.32 2.88
CA GLU A 471 14.60 -30.36 3.57
C GLU A 471 15.55 -29.30 2.99
N ARG A 472 16.32 -28.66 3.88
CA ARG A 472 17.28 -27.62 3.48
C ARG A 472 18.31 -28.16 2.50
N GLY A 473 18.79 -29.39 2.71
CA GLY A 473 19.76 -30.03 1.83
C GLY A 473 19.25 -30.19 0.39
N ASP A 474 17.95 -30.48 0.22
CA ASP A 474 17.32 -30.56 -1.09
C ASP A 474 17.25 -29.17 -1.76
N ALA A 475 16.86 -28.14 -1.00
CA ALA A 475 16.80 -26.77 -1.52
C ALA A 475 18.19 -26.24 -1.92
N GLU A 476 19.25 -26.56 -1.17
CA GLU A 476 20.64 -26.26 -1.54
C GLU A 476 21.10 -27.03 -2.79
N ALA A 477 20.69 -28.29 -2.95
CA ALA A 477 20.95 -29.06 -4.17
C ALA A 477 20.26 -28.43 -5.39
N VAL A 478 19.05 -27.92 -5.23
CA VAL A 478 18.31 -27.20 -6.28
C VAL A 478 19.00 -25.90 -6.66
N LEU A 479 19.53 -25.14 -5.71
CA LEU A 479 20.31 -23.93 -6.02
C LEU A 479 21.52 -24.24 -6.93
N ARG A 480 22.23 -25.34 -6.67
CA ARG A 480 23.32 -25.83 -7.56
C ARG A 480 22.80 -26.29 -8.91
N LEU A 481 21.60 -26.88 -8.95
CA LEU A 481 20.97 -27.31 -10.19
C LEU A 481 20.56 -26.12 -11.08
N LEU A 482 20.18 -24.98 -10.48
CA LEU A 482 19.87 -23.73 -11.19
C LEU A 482 21.11 -23.05 -11.82
N GLU A 483 22.33 -23.47 -11.45
CA GLU A 483 23.57 -23.00 -12.08
C GLU A 483 23.89 -23.75 -13.38
N ARG A 484 23.18 -24.85 -13.66
CA ARG A 484 23.36 -25.65 -14.88
C ARG A 484 22.52 -25.12 -16.04
N PRO A 485 22.86 -25.47 -17.30
CA PRO A 485 22.04 -25.13 -18.45
C PRO A 485 20.60 -25.65 -18.30
N THR A 486 19.62 -24.74 -18.25
CA THR A 486 18.20 -25.04 -18.00
C THR A 486 17.64 -26.11 -18.92
N GLU A 487 17.94 -26.04 -20.22
CA GLU A 487 17.47 -27.01 -21.23
C GLU A 487 17.99 -28.43 -20.96
N GLU A 488 19.25 -28.57 -20.55
CA GLU A 488 19.83 -29.88 -20.26
C GLU A 488 19.18 -30.49 -19.01
N THR A 489 19.03 -29.70 -17.95
CA THR A 489 18.39 -30.14 -16.72
C THR A 489 16.92 -30.50 -16.97
N GLY A 490 16.18 -29.65 -17.69
CA GLY A 490 14.79 -29.89 -18.03
C GLY A 490 14.61 -31.15 -18.88
N ALA A 491 15.49 -31.42 -19.83
CA ALA A 491 15.48 -32.66 -20.61
C ALA A 491 15.74 -33.90 -19.75
N ARG A 492 16.62 -33.81 -18.74
CA ARG A 492 16.86 -34.89 -17.77
C ARG A 492 15.64 -35.13 -16.89
N ILE A 493 15.00 -34.07 -16.39
CA ILE A 493 13.78 -34.16 -15.59
C ILE A 493 12.65 -34.82 -16.38
N LYS A 494 12.43 -34.43 -17.63
CA LYS A 494 11.41 -35.07 -18.49
C LYS A 494 11.70 -36.55 -18.71
N ARG A 495 12.97 -36.91 -18.95
CA ARG A 495 13.37 -38.30 -19.21
C ARG A 495 13.17 -39.21 -18.00
N SER A 496 13.48 -38.70 -16.81
CA SER A 496 13.42 -39.46 -15.55
C SER A 496 12.19 -39.09 -14.72
N TRP A 497 11.11 -38.61 -15.36
CA TRP A 497 9.97 -38.03 -14.64
C TRP A 497 9.33 -39.03 -13.68
N ASN A 498 9.12 -40.27 -14.12
CA ASN A 498 8.47 -41.29 -13.32
C ASN A 498 9.31 -41.66 -12.10
N GLU A 499 10.62 -41.83 -12.26
CA GLU A 499 11.52 -42.13 -11.17
C GLU A 499 11.61 -40.94 -10.20
N LEU A 500 11.72 -39.71 -10.71
CA LEU A 500 11.89 -38.53 -9.86
C LEU A 500 10.61 -38.14 -9.10
N THR A 501 9.43 -38.51 -9.61
CA THR A 501 8.14 -38.24 -8.94
C THR A 501 7.63 -39.42 -8.12
N ASP A 502 8.32 -40.56 -8.14
CA ASP A 502 8.03 -41.69 -7.26
C ASP A 502 8.33 -41.31 -5.80
N PRO A 503 7.36 -41.40 -4.87
CA PRO A 503 7.58 -41.13 -3.45
C PRO A 503 8.69 -41.96 -2.80
N ALA A 504 9.03 -43.13 -3.37
CA ALA A 504 10.10 -44.00 -2.87
C ALA A 504 11.51 -43.55 -3.31
N THR A 505 11.61 -42.61 -4.26
CA THR A 505 12.91 -42.14 -4.73
C THR A 505 13.54 -41.20 -3.72
N THR A 506 14.70 -41.59 -3.21
CA THR A 506 15.50 -40.79 -2.26
C THR A 506 16.18 -39.60 -2.95
N SER A 507 16.54 -38.56 -2.19
CA SER A 507 17.26 -37.40 -2.75
C SER A 507 18.62 -37.78 -3.34
N GLN A 508 19.26 -38.84 -2.84
CA GLN A 508 20.51 -39.39 -3.38
C GLN A 508 20.30 -40.02 -4.76
N GLN A 509 19.26 -40.84 -4.93
CA GLN A 509 18.91 -41.43 -6.22
C GLN A 509 18.52 -40.35 -7.22
N ALA A 510 17.73 -39.37 -6.80
CA ALA A 510 17.36 -38.22 -7.64
C ALA A 510 18.57 -37.40 -8.07
N ALA A 511 19.52 -37.15 -7.17
CA ALA A 511 20.76 -36.46 -7.49
C ALA A 511 21.58 -37.21 -8.57
N GLN A 512 21.62 -38.54 -8.51
CA GLN A 512 22.26 -39.37 -9.54
C GLN A 512 21.57 -39.24 -10.91
N LEU A 513 20.23 -39.29 -10.93
CA LEU A 513 19.44 -39.13 -12.16
C LEU A 513 19.65 -37.74 -12.79
N LEU A 514 19.78 -36.70 -11.96
CA LEU A 514 20.02 -35.32 -12.38
C LEU A 514 21.52 -35.00 -12.61
N GLY A 515 22.41 -35.93 -12.27
CA GLY A 515 23.86 -35.81 -12.41
C GLY A 515 24.49 -34.75 -11.52
N ILE A 516 23.92 -34.47 -10.35
CA ILE A 516 24.43 -33.53 -9.34
C ILE A 516 24.98 -34.27 -8.12
N SER A 517 25.79 -33.58 -7.32
CA SER A 517 26.20 -34.11 -6.01
C SER A 517 24.99 -34.26 -5.11
N ALA A 518 24.91 -35.38 -4.40
CA ALA A 518 23.84 -35.63 -3.44
C ALA A 518 23.76 -34.51 -2.37
N PRO A 519 22.56 -34.21 -1.85
CA PRO A 519 22.41 -33.42 -0.65
C PRO A 519 23.24 -34.00 0.50
N ALA A 520 23.82 -33.14 1.33
CA ALA A 520 24.51 -33.61 2.53
C ALA A 520 23.48 -34.24 3.49
N PRO A 521 23.76 -35.42 4.08
CA PRO A 521 22.90 -35.97 5.12
C PRO A 521 22.92 -35.02 6.33
N GLU A 522 21.75 -34.75 6.93
CA GLU A 522 21.66 -33.92 8.12
C GLU A 522 22.48 -34.54 9.26
N GLN A 523 23.56 -33.86 9.66
CA GLN A 523 24.33 -34.24 10.84
C GLN A 523 23.56 -33.82 12.10
N GLY A 524 22.72 -34.71 12.62
CA GLY A 524 21.95 -34.45 13.84
C GLY A 524 20.57 -35.13 13.94
N ALA A 525 20.23 -36.07 13.05
CA ALA A 525 18.95 -36.79 13.08
C ALA A 525 18.82 -37.74 14.30
N GLY A 526 18.62 -37.17 15.48
CA GLY A 526 17.80 -37.80 16.51
C GLY A 526 16.36 -37.34 16.30
N GLU A 527 15.44 -38.27 16.06
CA GLU A 527 13.97 -38.14 16.01
C GLU A 527 13.30 -37.03 15.13
N ASP A 528 14.03 -36.03 14.62
CA ASP A 528 13.48 -34.80 14.02
C ASP A 528 13.77 -34.60 12.52
N ALA A 529 14.25 -35.62 11.79
CA ALA A 529 14.38 -35.51 10.33
C ALA A 529 12.97 -35.48 9.69
N LEU A 530 12.63 -34.39 9.02
CA LEU A 530 11.29 -34.09 8.48
C LEU A 530 10.69 -35.19 7.60
N CYS A 531 11.56 -35.97 6.95
CA CYS A 531 11.24 -37.06 6.05
C CYS A 531 11.73 -38.44 6.53
N ALA A 532 12.18 -38.58 7.79
CA ALA A 532 12.56 -39.89 8.34
C ALA A 532 11.31 -40.72 8.64
N GLY A 533 10.91 -41.57 7.70
CA GLY A 533 9.81 -42.52 7.89
C GLY A 533 8.97 -42.86 6.66
N ASN A 534 9.35 -42.39 5.46
CA ASN A 534 8.71 -42.81 4.20
C ASN A 534 9.43 -44.00 3.55
#